data_AF-A0A7C3XCD5-F1
#
_entry.id   AF-A0A7C3XCD5-F1
#
_cell.length_a   1.000
_cell.length_b   1.000
_cell.length_c   1.000
_cell.angle_alpha   90.00
_cell.angle_beta   90.00
_cell.angle_gamma   90.00
#
_symmetry.space_group_name_H-M   'P 1'
#
loop_
_entity.id
_entity.type
_entity.pdbx_description
1 polymer ?
#
loop_
_entity_poly.entity_id
_entity_poly.type
_entity_poly.pdbx_seq_one_letter_code
_entity_poly.pdbx_strand_id
1 'polypeptide(L)'
;MRKLLCSLILLGVGVLGLAQAEISDFPLGKTEMVWSLRGVGPAQELRLLVEGLGEGKYRVTLGLSLEGSGAELSALGFFGAPLLVQSMGTQIDLSALLVIIRRKEILNVGETYALPGGSFYVREKGDVAGVTCLVGEFRPAERPETVIEVGLSLKDPVYFLPLLRVRERGRTTFEMVLVEYRRP
;
A
#
# COMPACT_ATOMS: atom_id res chain seq x y z
N MET A 1 -34.55 -32.36 8.50
CA MET A 1 -34.72 -31.08 9.22
C MET A 1 -33.37 -30.59 9.69
N ARG A 2 -32.98 -29.39 9.21
CA ARG A 2 -32.05 -28.40 9.80
C ARG A 2 -30.83 -28.93 10.57
N LYS A 3 -29.66 -28.88 9.93
CA LYS A 3 -28.50 -28.09 10.41
C LYS A 3 -27.79 -27.50 9.19
N LEU A 4 -28.23 -26.29 8.80
CA LEU A 4 -27.60 -25.42 7.80
C LEU A 4 -26.13 -25.22 8.15
N LEU A 5 -25.21 -25.38 7.19
CA LEU A 5 -24.62 -24.27 6.43
C LEU A 5 -24.22 -23.09 7.33
N CYS A 6 -23.11 -23.24 8.07
CA CYS A 6 -22.45 -22.13 8.80
C CYS A 6 -20.92 -22.18 8.65
N SER A 7 -20.40 -22.71 7.54
CA SER A 7 -18.94 -22.77 7.31
C SER A 7 -18.49 -22.08 6.01
N LEU A 8 -19.29 -21.16 5.49
CA LEU A 8 -18.91 -20.35 4.34
C LEU A 8 -19.05 -18.88 4.75
N ILE A 9 -18.00 -18.09 4.51
CA ILE A 9 -17.84 -16.65 4.83
C ILE A 9 -17.09 -16.40 6.16
N LEU A 10 -15.80 -16.70 6.17
CA LEU A 10 -14.80 -15.95 6.95
C LEU A 10 -13.69 -15.57 5.95
N LEU A 11 -13.93 -14.47 5.24
CA LEU A 11 -13.31 -13.16 5.50
C LEU A 11 -12.01 -13.01 4.69
N GLY A 12 -12.20 -12.69 3.40
CA GLY A 12 -11.19 -12.03 2.59
C GLY A 12 -10.92 -10.62 3.09
N VAL A 13 -10.15 -10.52 4.17
CA VAL A 13 -9.65 -9.25 4.72
C VAL A 13 -8.13 -9.31 4.59
N GLY A 14 -7.59 -8.71 3.54
CA GLY A 14 -6.13 -8.72 3.34
C GLY A 14 -5.58 -7.61 2.45
N VAL A 15 -6.37 -6.99 1.59
CA VAL A 15 -5.85 -6.01 0.59
C VAL A 15 -6.54 -4.65 0.64
N LEU A 16 -7.69 -4.51 1.33
CA LEU A 16 -8.44 -3.24 1.41
C LEU A 16 -7.83 -2.21 2.39
N GLY A 17 -6.74 -2.54 3.08
CA GLY A 17 -6.20 -1.75 4.19
C GLY A 17 -5.22 -0.64 3.81
N LEU A 18 -4.92 -0.41 2.52
CA LEU A 18 -3.93 0.59 2.10
C LEU A 18 -4.44 1.57 1.03
N ALA A 19 -5.74 1.53 0.74
CA ALA A 19 -6.34 2.49 -0.18
C ALA A 19 -6.28 3.91 0.42
N GLN A 20 -5.55 4.84 -0.21
CA GLN A 20 -5.55 6.25 0.18
C GLN A 20 -6.64 7.07 -0.52
N ALA A 21 -7.04 6.63 -1.71
CA ALA A 21 -8.06 7.25 -2.53
C ALA A 21 -9.14 6.23 -2.88
N GLU A 22 -10.39 6.69 -2.94
CA GLU A 22 -11.50 5.95 -3.52
C GLU A 22 -11.43 6.06 -5.06
N ILE A 23 -12.02 5.09 -5.78
CA ILE A 23 -12.04 5.15 -7.26
C ILE A 23 -12.74 6.43 -7.75
N SER A 24 -13.73 6.93 -7.00
CA SER A 24 -14.43 8.18 -7.28
C SER A 24 -13.56 9.44 -7.18
N ASP A 25 -12.41 9.38 -6.49
CA ASP A 25 -11.51 10.52 -6.35
C ASP A 25 -10.68 10.76 -7.62
N PHE A 26 -10.64 9.79 -8.53
CA PHE A 26 -9.88 9.90 -9.77
C PHE A 26 -10.63 10.77 -10.81
N PRO A 27 -9.94 11.71 -11.47
CA PRO A 27 -10.53 12.58 -12.48
C PRO A 27 -10.90 11.84 -13.77
N LEU A 28 -11.63 12.53 -14.66
CA LEU A 28 -11.84 12.07 -16.03
C LEU A 28 -10.50 11.91 -16.76
N GLY A 29 -10.45 10.94 -17.67
CA GLY A 29 -9.20 10.57 -18.37
C GLY A 29 -8.44 9.48 -17.63
N LYS A 30 -7.14 9.34 -17.92
CA LYS A 30 -6.33 8.19 -17.49
C LYS A 30 -5.32 8.60 -16.43
N THR A 31 -5.39 7.98 -15.26
CA THR A 31 -4.34 8.04 -14.24
C THR A 31 -3.61 6.71 -14.21
N GLU A 32 -2.32 6.70 -14.50
CA GLU A 32 -1.46 5.51 -14.44
C GLU A 32 -0.53 5.62 -13.23
N MET A 33 -0.48 4.55 -12.44
CA MET A 33 0.36 4.44 -11.25
C MET A 33 1.17 3.14 -11.33
N VAL A 34 2.47 3.22 -11.07
CA VAL A 34 3.37 2.06 -11.07
C VAL A 34 4.14 2.04 -9.77
N TRP A 35 4.11 0.91 -9.06
CA TRP A 35 4.89 0.66 -7.86
C TRP A 35 5.94 -0.41 -8.11
N SER A 36 7.15 -0.18 -7.60
CA SER A 36 8.18 -1.21 -7.43
C SER A 36 8.06 -1.82 -6.04
N LEU A 37 8.00 -3.15 -5.97
CA LEU A 37 7.95 -3.91 -4.73
C LEU A 37 9.23 -4.75 -4.60
N ARG A 38 9.86 -4.69 -3.43
CA ARG A 38 11.07 -5.49 -3.10
C ARG A 38 10.98 -6.03 -1.68
N GLY A 39 11.55 -7.21 -1.44
CA GLY A 39 11.64 -7.83 -0.12
C GLY A 39 12.18 -9.25 -0.25
N VAL A 40 11.67 -10.18 0.57
CA VAL A 40 12.06 -11.60 0.51
C VAL A 40 11.37 -12.28 -0.68
N GLY A 41 11.89 -12.08 -1.89
CA GLY A 41 11.36 -12.65 -3.13
C GLY A 41 11.81 -11.90 -4.38
N PRO A 42 11.36 -12.34 -5.57
CA PRO A 42 11.65 -11.65 -6.82
C PRO A 42 11.10 -10.21 -6.78
N ALA A 43 11.76 -9.31 -7.49
CA ALA A 43 11.28 -7.95 -7.66
C ALA A 43 9.95 -7.97 -8.41
N GLN A 44 9.02 -7.12 -8.00
CA GLN A 44 7.69 -7.05 -8.61
C GLN A 44 7.38 -5.61 -9.00
N GLU A 45 6.64 -5.46 -10.10
CA GLU A 45 6.03 -4.22 -10.53
C GLU A 45 4.52 -4.38 -10.43
N LEU A 46 3.87 -3.49 -9.68
CA LEU A 46 2.42 -3.37 -9.62
C LEU A 46 2.02 -2.16 -10.45
N ARG A 47 1.13 -2.34 -11.42
CA ARG A 47 0.60 -1.26 -12.26
C ARG A 47 -0.90 -1.15 -12.08
N LEU A 48 -1.38 0.06 -11.81
CA LEU A 48 -2.80 0.38 -11.76
C LEU A 48 -3.11 1.51 -12.75
N LEU A 49 -4.00 1.23 -13.70
CA LEU A 49 -4.59 2.23 -14.57
C LEU A 49 -6.03 2.47 -14.14
N VAL A 50 -6.36 3.70 -13.79
CA VAL A 50 -7.73 4.14 -13.50
C VAL A 50 -8.15 5.11 -14.62
N GLU A 51 -9.21 4.76 -15.34
CA GLU A 51 -9.78 5.56 -16.42
C GLU A 51 -11.18 6.02 -16.04
N GLY A 52 -11.36 7.33 -15.82
CA GLY A 52 -12.66 7.95 -15.61
C GLY A 52 -13.38 8.16 -16.94
N LEU A 53 -14.50 7.46 -17.15
CA LEU A 53 -15.23 7.40 -18.43
C LEU A 53 -16.37 8.45 -18.55
N GLY A 54 -16.63 9.22 -17.49
CA GLY A 54 -17.80 10.08 -17.39
C GLY A 54 -19.00 9.39 -16.75
N GLU A 55 -20.00 10.16 -16.32
CA GLU A 55 -21.25 9.66 -15.71
C GLU A 55 -21.03 8.74 -14.50
N GLY A 56 -19.95 8.94 -13.74
CA GLY A 56 -19.59 8.09 -12.60
C GLY A 56 -19.12 6.68 -12.98
N LYS A 57 -18.80 6.42 -14.25
CA LYS A 57 -18.25 5.13 -14.71
C LYS A 57 -16.73 5.18 -14.72
N TYR A 58 -16.12 4.07 -14.32
CA TYR A 58 -14.67 3.90 -14.25
C TYR A 58 -14.27 2.58 -14.89
N ARG A 59 -13.13 2.57 -15.57
CA ARG A 59 -12.43 1.35 -15.96
C ARG A 59 -11.15 1.27 -15.15
N VAL A 60 -10.93 0.12 -14.52
CA VAL A 60 -9.73 -0.14 -13.71
C VAL A 60 -8.99 -1.33 -14.31
N THR A 61 -7.69 -1.20 -14.51
CA THR A 61 -6.82 -2.29 -14.95
C THR A 61 -5.68 -2.44 -13.97
N LEU A 62 -5.54 -3.65 -13.41
CA LEU A 62 -4.47 -4.02 -12.49
C LEU A 62 -3.53 -5.00 -13.20
N GLY A 63 -2.25 -4.67 -13.27
CA GLY A 63 -1.19 -5.52 -13.79
C GLY A 63 -0.15 -5.82 -12.72
N LEU A 64 0.35 -7.05 -12.71
CA LEU A 64 1.47 -7.46 -11.88
C LEU A 64 2.53 -8.08 -12.80
N SER A 65 3.77 -7.59 -12.71
CA SER A 65 4.93 -8.16 -13.37
C SER A 65 5.92 -8.63 -12.32
N LEU A 66 6.56 -9.78 -12.54
CA LEU A 66 7.57 -10.33 -11.66
C LEU A 66 8.78 -10.76 -12.49
N GLU A 67 9.97 -10.49 -11.98
CA GLU A 67 11.22 -10.92 -12.59
C GLU A 67 12.00 -11.79 -11.61
N GLY A 68 12.29 -13.02 -12.02
CA GLY A 68 13.02 -14.00 -11.20
C GLY A 68 13.42 -15.23 -12.02
N SER A 69 14.19 -16.10 -11.39
CA SER A 69 14.53 -17.41 -11.94
C SER A 69 13.28 -18.27 -12.13
N GLY A 70 13.37 -19.27 -13.01
CA GLY A 70 12.27 -20.21 -13.22
C GLY A 70 11.84 -20.92 -11.94
N ALA A 71 12.77 -21.20 -11.01
CA ALA A 71 12.45 -21.80 -9.72
C ALA A 71 11.66 -20.84 -8.81
N GLU A 72 12.07 -19.57 -8.74
CA GLU A 72 11.38 -18.53 -7.97
C GLU A 72 9.96 -18.29 -8.52
N LEU A 73 9.82 -18.17 -9.84
CA LEU A 73 8.52 -17.95 -10.48
C LEU A 73 7.63 -19.20 -10.44
N SER A 74 8.18 -20.40 -10.50
CA SER A 74 7.39 -21.65 -10.36
C SER A 74 6.87 -21.84 -8.94
N ALA A 75 7.65 -21.41 -7.93
CA ALA A 75 7.23 -21.45 -6.52
C ALA A 75 6.06 -20.51 -6.23
N LEU A 76 5.85 -19.48 -7.06
CA LEU A 76 4.72 -18.57 -6.96
C LEU A 76 3.42 -19.16 -7.53
N GLY A 77 3.50 -20.29 -8.23
CA GLY A 77 2.36 -21.06 -8.71
C GLY A 77 1.55 -20.37 -9.82
N PHE A 78 1.13 -21.14 -10.81
CA PHE A 78 0.18 -20.73 -11.85
C PHE A 78 -1.25 -20.47 -11.30
N PHE A 79 -1.43 -20.32 -9.98
CA PHE A 79 -2.71 -20.16 -9.28
C PHE A 79 -2.64 -19.00 -8.28
N GLY A 80 -3.28 -17.88 -8.61
CA GLY A 80 -3.73 -16.91 -7.59
C GLY A 80 -2.79 -15.74 -7.30
N ALA A 81 -2.66 -14.86 -8.29
CA ALA A 81 -2.09 -13.52 -8.18
C ALA A 81 -2.69 -12.52 -7.14
N PRO A 82 -3.75 -12.75 -6.32
CA PRO A 82 -4.24 -11.69 -5.43
C PRO A 82 -3.55 -11.52 -4.07
N LEU A 83 -2.61 -12.39 -3.64
CA LEU A 83 -2.29 -12.51 -2.19
C LEU A 83 -0.84 -12.25 -1.76
N LEU A 84 0.06 -11.83 -2.64
CA LEU A 84 1.49 -11.70 -2.30
C LEU A 84 1.86 -10.53 -1.35
N VAL A 85 0.94 -9.62 -1.03
CA VAL A 85 1.21 -8.59 0.00
C VAL A 85 1.34 -9.22 1.39
N GLN A 86 0.70 -10.37 1.64
CA GLN A 86 0.76 -11.05 2.94
C GLN A 86 2.01 -11.93 3.12
N SER A 87 2.76 -12.27 2.06
CA SER A 87 3.86 -13.24 2.12
C SER A 87 5.26 -12.63 2.20
N MET A 88 5.41 -11.30 2.13
CA MET A 88 6.73 -10.65 2.17
C MET A 88 7.31 -10.49 3.59
N GLY A 89 6.98 -11.44 4.48
CA GLY A 89 7.67 -11.65 5.75
C GLY A 89 7.27 -10.75 6.92
N THR A 90 6.44 -9.73 6.70
CA THR A 90 6.09 -8.78 7.75
C THR A 90 4.60 -8.85 8.06
N GLN A 91 4.24 -9.52 9.16
CA GLN A 91 2.93 -9.38 9.80
C GLN A 91 2.82 -7.97 10.40
N ILE A 92 2.75 -6.94 9.56
CA ILE A 92 2.52 -5.57 10.03
C ILE A 92 1.03 -5.35 10.03
N ASP A 93 0.51 -5.08 11.23
CA ASP A 93 -0.82 -4.55 11.36
C ASP A 93 -0.84 -3.10 10.86
N LEU A 94 -1.10 -2.95 9.55
CA LEU A 94 -1.25 -1.65 8.91
C LEU A 94 -2.59 -0.98 9.27
N SER A 95 -3.46 -1.64 10.04
CA SER A 95 -4.71 -1.02 10.51
C SER A 95 -4.46 0.20 11.38
N ALA A 96 -3.36 0.23 12.14
CA ALA A 96 -2.92 1.40 12.89
C ALA A 96 -2.68 2.62 11.98
N LEU A 97 -2.20 2.39 10.75
CA LEU A 97 -1.93 3.44 9.78
C LEU A 97 -3.20 3.95 9.08
N LEU A 98 -4.28 3.16 9.04
CA LEU A 98 -5.55 3.59 8.43
C LEU A 98 -6.09 4.88 9.03
N VAL A 99 -5.92 5.05 10.34
CA VAL A 99 -6.34 6.28 11.04
C VAL A 99 -5.59 7.50 10.50
N ILE A 100 -4.28 7.36 10.32
CA ILE A 100 -3.41 8.41 9.78
C ILE A 100 -3.71 8.66 8.30
N ILE A 101 -3.89 7.61 7.49
CA ILE A 101 -4.25 7.73 6.07
C ILE A 101 -5.53 8.57 5.88
N ARG A 102 -6.56 8.29 6.70
CA ARG A 102 -7.84 9.01 6.65
C ARG A 102 -7.77 10.42 7.23
N ARG A 103 -6.83 10.69 8.12
CA ARG A 103 -6.67 11.99 8.80
C ARG A 103 -5.39 12.71 8.41
N LYS A 104 -4.83 12.42 7.24
CA LYS A 104 -3.55 12.99 6.79
C LYS A 104 -3.51 14.51 6.77
N GLU A 105 -4.66 15.16 6.66
CA GLU A 105 -4.80 16.63 6.61
C GLU A 105 -4.50 17.34 7.94
N ILE A 106 -4.64 16.65 9.08
CA ILE A 106 -4.36 17.25 10.41
C ILE A 106 -2.92 17.06 10.86
N LEU A 107 -2.10 16.41 10.04
CA LEU A 107 -0.73 16.05 10.38
C LEU A 107 0.24 17.18 10.07
N ASN A 108 1.08 17.53 11.04
CA ASN A 108 2.09 18.58 10.93
C ASN A 108 3.49 18.00 10.98
N VAL A 109 4.37 18.53 10.14
CA VAL A 109 5.79 18.16 10.12
C VAL A 109 6.45 18.49 11.46
N GLY A 110 7.23 17.55 11.98
CA GLY A 110 7.90 17.65 13.28
C GLY A 110 7.06 17.18 14.46
N GLU A 111 5.79 16.82 14.26
CA GLU A 111 4.93 16.32 15.33
C GLU A 111 4.90 14.79 15.42
N THR A 112 4.65 14.28 16.63
CA THR A 112 4.44 12.86 16.90
C THR A 112 3.01 12.61 17.36
N TYR A 113 2.36 11.63 16.75
CA TYR A 113 0.99 11.24 17.03
C TYR A 113 0.97 9.85 17.66
N ALA A 114 0.27 9.71 18.78
CA ALA A 114 0.02 8.42 19.39
C ALA A 114 -1.04 7.66 18.58
N LEU A 115 -0.77 6.38 18.32
CA LEU A 115 -1.67 5.49 17.59
C LEU A 115 -1.87 4.19 18.36
N PRO A 116 -2.98 3.47 18.11
CA PRO A 116 -3.09 2.09 18.55
C PRO A 116 -1.86 1.30 18.09
N GLY A 117 -1.17 0.66 19.04
CA GLY A 117 -0.01 -0.18 18.75
C GLY A 117 1.30 0.57 18.48
N GLY A 118 1.38 1.90 18.60
CA GLY A 118 2.66 2.61 18.40
C GLY A 118 2.58 4.13 18.34
N SER A 119 3.58 4.74 17.71
CA SER A 119 3.61 6.19 17.47
C SER A 119 4.00 6.49 16.03
N PHE A 120 3.43 7.56 15.46
CA PHE A 120 3.75 8.04 14.12
C PHE A 120 4.38 9.43 14.20
N TYR A 121 5.63 9.54 13.76
CA TYR A 121 6.35 10.81 13.66
C TYR A 121 6.29 11.32 12.23
N VAL A 122 5.84 12.56 12.04
CA VAL A 122 5.82 13.20 10.72
C VAL A 122 7.17 13.85 10.47
N ARG A 123 7.92 13.32 9.50
CA ARG A 123 9.29 13.77 9.26
C ARG A 123 9.35 15.00 8.39
N GLU A 124 8.69 14.97 7.23
CA GLU A 124 8.83 16.01 6.21
C GLU A 124 7.69 15.98 5.17
N LYS A 125 7.65 17.00 4.33
CA LYS A 125 6.95 16.94 3.04
C LYS A 125 7.98 16.61 1.97
N GLY A 126 7.68 15.64 1.12
CA GLY A 126 8.56 15.17 0.05
C GLY A 126 7.80 14.92 -1.24
N ASP A 127 8.55 14.56 -2.28
CA ASP A 127 8.01 14.13 -3.56
C ASP A 127 8.28 12.64 -3.77
N VAL A 128 7.26 11.90 -4.21
CA VAL A 128 7.40 10.50 -4.60
C VAL A 128 6.79 10.34 -6.00
N ALA A 129 7.66 10.14 -7.00
CA ALA A 129 7.28 10.05 -8.41
C ALA A 129 6.40 11.22 -8.91
N GLY A 130 6.70 12.45 -8.50
CA GLY A 130 5.94 13.65 -8.88
C GLY A 130 4.66 13.87 -8.07
N VAL A 131 4.41 13.06 -7.03
CA VAL A 131 3.30 13.22 -6.08
C VAL A 131 3.82 13.85 -4.79
N THR A 132 3.22 14.97 -4.41
CA THR A 132 3.52 15.62 -3.12
C THR A 132 2.98 14.79 -1.96
N CYS A 133 3.89 14.29 -1.13
CA CYS A 133 3.59 13.41 -0.02
C CYS A 133 3.98 14.02 1.32
N LEU A 134 3.23 13.67 2.37
CA LEU A 134 3.70 13.78 3.74
C LEU A 134 4.40 12.47 4.11
N VAL A 135 5.68 12.54 4.49
CA VAL A 135 6.50 11.38 4.84
C VAL A 135 6.66 11.31 6.34
N GLY A 136 6.41 10.13 6.90
CA GLY A 136 6.56 9.88 8.33
C GLY A 136 6.97 8.46 8.64
N GLU A 137 7.21 8.22 9.93
CA GLU A 137 7.69 6.95 10.46
C GLU A 137 6.77 6.46 11.56
N PHE A 138 6.22 5.25 11.37
CA PHE A 138 5.53 4.52 12.42
C PHE A 138 6.49 3.60 13.14
N ARG A 139 6.48 3.66 14.47
CA ARG A 139 7.23 2.78 15.36
C ARG A 139 6.24 1.95 16.19
N PRO A 140 6.11 0.64 15.90
CA PRO A 140 5.27 -0.24 16.70
C PRO A 140 5.79 -0.36 18.14
N ALA A 141 4.90 -0.36 19.11
CA ALA A 141 5.24 -0.50 20.52
C ALA A 141 5.77 -1.93 20.85
N GLU A 142 5.22 -2.95 20.19
CA GLU A 142 5.58 -4.35 20.40
C GLU A 142 6.87 -4.76 19.69
N ARG A 143 7.33 -3.97 18.70
CA ARG A 143 8.52 -4.22 17.88
C ARG A 143 9.37 -2.94 17.77
N PRO A 144 10.07 -2.55 18.84
CA PRO A 144 10.81 -1.28 18.90
C PRO A 144 11.96 -1.19 17.88
N GLU A 145 12.45 -2.32 17.38
CA GLU A 145 13.47 -2.41 16.34
C GLU A 145 12.93 -2.25 14.92
N THR A 146 11.60 -2.19 14.76
CA THR A 146 10.92 -2.02 13.48
C THR A 146 10.56 -0.55 13.27
N VAL A 147 10.91 -0.02 12.11
CA VAL A 147 10.51 1.32 11.65
C VAL A 147 9.80 1.19 10.31
N ILE A 148 8.60 1.73 10.23
CA ILE A 148 7.77 1.69 9.02
C ILE A 148 7.68 3.12 8.48
N GLU A 149 8.39 3.40 7.40
CA GLU A 149 8.35 4.67 6.69
C GLU A 149 7.16 4.66 5.72
N VAL A 150 6.35 5.71 5.76
CA VAL A 150 5.11 5.85 5.00
C VAL A 150 5.08 7.21 4.31
N GLY A 151 4.71 7.23 3.03
CA GLY A 151 4.34 8.43 2.29
C GLY A 151 2.83 8.51 2.10
N LEU A 152 2.24 9.65 2.42
CA LEU A 152 0.81 9.93 2.30
C LEU A 152 0.60 11.01 1.24
N SER A 153 -0.12 10.72 0.16
CA SER A 153 -0.40 11.72 -0.87
C SER A 153 -1.24 12.85 -0.27
N LEU A 154 -0.88 14.11 -0.51
CA LEU A 154 -1.62 15.24 0.04
C LEU A 154 -2.73 15.76 -0.87
N LYS A 155 -2.59 15.60 -2.19
CA LYS A 155 -3.51 16.22 -3.17
C LYS A 155 -3.90 15.27 -4.31
N ASP A 156 -2.90 14.60 -4.90
CA ASP A 156 -3.16 13.71 -6.03
C ASP A 156 -3.85 12.42 -5.54
N PRO A 157 -4.88 11.91 -6.24
CA PRO A 157 -5.47 10.63 -5.90
C PRO A 157 -4.46 9.50 -6.22
N VAL A 158 -3.97 8.83 -5.18
CA VAL A 158 -3.11 7.64 -5.33
C VAL A 158 -3.81 6.48 -4.67
N TYR A 159 -3.97 5.37 -5.37
CA TYR A 159 -4.75 4.25 -4.86
C TYR A 159 -4.05 3.61 -3.66
N PHE A 160 -2.82 3.11 -3.81
CA PHE A 160 -2.01 2.61 -2.69
C PHE A 160 -1.11 3.70 -2.10
N LEU A 161 -0.42 3.39 -0.99
CA LEU A 161 0.59 4.29 -0.44
C LEU A 161 1.66 4.62 -1.50
N PRO A 162 2.01 5.91 -1.75
CA PRO A 162 3.15 6.27 -2.57
C PRO A 162 4.48 5.70 -2.05
N LEU A 163 4.63 5.59 -0.73
CA LEU A 163 5.81 5.01 -0.11
C LEU A 163 5.38 4.16 1.08
N LEU A 164 5.88 2.92 1.12
CA LEU A 164 5.83 2.04 2.27
C LEU A 164 7.18 1.31 2.35
N ARG A 165 7.95 1.55 3.39
CA ARG A 165 9.23 0.86 3.60
C ARG A 165 9.33 0.37 5.03
N VAL A 166 9.58 -0.92 5.19
CA VAL A 166 9.75 -1.57 6.48
C VAL A 166 11.24 -1.80 6.70
N ARG A 167 11.74 -1.29 7.81
CA ARG A 167 13.10 -1.53 8.28
C ARG A 167 13.04 -2.28 9.60
N GLU A 168 13.71 -3.42 9.68
CA GLU A 168 13.89 -4.18 10.91
C GLU A 168 15.38 -4.20 11.27
N ARG A 169 15.73 -3.79 12.49
CA ARG A 169 17.13 -3.72 12.95
C ARG A 169 18.05 -2.96 11.97
N GLY A 170 17.51 -1.90 11.37
CA GLY A 170 18.21 -1.04 10.41
C GLY A 170 18.30 -1.59 8.97
N ARG A 171 17.76 -2.78 8.67
CA ARG A 171 17.75 -3.36 7.32
C ARG A 171 16.37 -3.27 6.71
N THR A 172 16.27 -2.84 5.45
CA THR A 172 15.00 -2.86 4.70
C THR A 172 14.61 -4.30 4.42
N THR A 173 13.48 -4.74 4.98
CA THR A 173 12.93 -6.09 4.77
C THR A 173 11.84 -6.12 3.71
N PHE A 174 11.16 -4.99 3.53
CA PHE A 174 10.15 -4.78 2.50
C PHE A 174 10.13 -3.32 2.06
N GLU A 175 9.94 -3.06 0.76
CA GLU A 175 9.56 -1.76 0.25
C GLU A 175 8.55 -1.87 -0.89
N MET A 176 7.62 -0.93 -0.92
CA MET A 176 6.70 -0.64 -2.01
C MET A 176 6.77 0.87 -2.24
N VAL A 177 7.26 1.26 -3.42
CA VAL A 177 7.52 2.66 -3.76
C VAL A 177 6.86 2.95 -5.10
N LEU A 178 6.05 4.00 -5.16
CA LEU A 178 5.52 4.55 -6.40
C LEU A 178 6.71 5.10 -7.20
N VAL A 179 6.93 4.52 -8.37
CA VAL A 179 8.03 4.88 -9.28
C VAL A 179 7.53 5.70 -10.47
N GLU A 180 6.23 5.63 -10.77
CA GLU A 180 5.62 6.42 -11.82
C GLU A 180 4.19 6.82 -11.46
N TYR A 181 3.87 8.10 -11.69
CA TYR A 181 2.53 8.65 -11.58
C TYR A 181 2.24 9.55 -12.78
N ARG A 182 1.29 9.15 -13.62
CA ARG A 182 0.85 9.94 -14.78
C ARG A 182 -0.55 10.47 -14.53
N ARG A 183 -0.68 11.79 -14.63
CA ARG A 183 -1.97 12.51 -14.59
C ARG A 183 -2.68 12.39 -15.95
N PRO A 184 -4.01 12.59 -16.01
CA PRO A 184 -4.76 12.64 -17.26
C PRO A 184 -4.23 13.64 -18.30
#